data_AF-A0A5E6VR97-F1
#
_entry.id   AF-A0A5E6VR97-F1
#
_cell.length_a   1.000
_cell.length_b   1.000
_cell.length_c   1.000
_cell.angle_alpha   90.00
_cell.angle_beta   90.00
_cell.angle_gamma   90.00
#
_symmetry.space_group_name_H-M   'P 1'
#
loop_
_entity.id
_entity.type
_entity.pdbx_description
1 polymer ?
#
loop_
_entity_poly.entity_id
_entity_poly.type
_entity_poly.pdbx_seq_one_letter_code
_entity_poly.pdbx_strand_id
1 'polypeptide(L)'
;MIVRRTWAERRLPEALASPFAAPVTAELGDVLMSNWCAVGGMHHDARPAKRERFPDGQRIRTSDIHSVSRDGRFWVIQTASQSGYVVVPLHADGGQRSAVDFLKMLCNGVYSTPGRLH
;
A
#
# COMPACT_ATOMS: atom_id res chain seq x y z
N MET A 1 10.71 -7.54 -28.08
CA MET A 1 9.57 -6.97 -27.35
C MET A 1 10.12 -6.17 -26.18
N ILE A 2 10.09 -4.84 -26.23
CA ILE A 2 10.58 -3.98 -25.13
C ILE A 2 9.47 -3.95 -24.08
N VAL A 3 9.62 -4.71 -22.99
CA VAL A 3 8.78 -4.55 -21.81
C VAL A 3 9.12 -3.19 -21.22
N ARG A 4 8.23 -2.21 -21.41
CA ARG A 4 8.36 -0.91 -20.74
C ARG A 4 8.20 -1.17 -19.25
N ARG A 5 9.29 -1.06 -18.49
CA ARG A 5 9.23 -1.14 -17.03
C ARG A 5 8.18 -0.17 -16.51
N THR A 6 7.23 -0.67 -15.74
CA THR A 6 6.23 0.17 -15.09
C THR A 6 6.92 1.16 -14.17
N TRP A 7 6.28 2.29 -13.88
CA TRP A 7 6.87 3.32 -13.01
C TRP A 7 7.12 2.79 -11.58
N ALA A 8 6.34 1.77 -11.16
CA ALA A 8 6.56 0.97 -9.95
C ALA A 8 7.93 0.27 -9.94
N GLU A 9 8.26 -0.46 -11.01
CA GLU A 9 9.52 -1.21 -11.11
C GLU A 9 10.78 -0.35 -11.01
N ARG A 10 10.68 0.95 -11.33
CA ARG A 10 11.81 1.89 -11.18
C ARG A 10 12.07 2.29 -9.74
N ARG A 11 11.05 2.24 -8.88
CA ARG A 11 11.13 2.71 -7.49
C ARG A 11 11.14 1.56 -6.48
N LEU A 12 10.76 0.35 -6.89
CA LEU A 12 10.85 -0.87 -6.08
C LEU A 12 12.26 -1.11 -5.50
N PRO A 13 13.38 -1.00 -6.25
CA PRO A 13 14.72 -1.24 -5.69
C PRO A 13 15.08 -0.27 -4.56
N GLU A 14 14.64 0.99 -4.68
CA GLU A 14 14.87 1.99 -3.65
C GLU A 14 14.01 1.76 -2.41
N ALA A 15 12.75 1.35 -2.58
CA ALA A 15 11.89 0.97 -1.48
C ALA A 15 12.49 -0.23 -0.72
N LEU A 16 12.92 -1.29 -1.42
CA LEU A 16 13.52 -2.47 -0.81
C LEU A 16 14.82 -2.18 -0.03
N ALA A 17 15.59 -1.19 -0.46
CA ALA A 17 16.82 -0.78 0.20
C ALA A 17 16.58 0.19 1.37
N SER A 18 15.35 0.70 1.53
CA SER A 18 15.04 1.70 2.55
C SER A 18 14.73 1.04 3.90
N PRO A 19 15.33 1.50 5.01
CA PRO A 19 14.97 1.04 6.33
C PRO A 19 13.65 1.70 6.76
N PHE A 20 12.56 0.96 6.74
CA PHE A 20 11.27 1.45 7.22
C PHE A 20 11.14 1.29 8.74
N ALA A 21 10.58 2.32 9.40
CA ALA A 21 10.36 2.29 10.84
C ALA A 21 9.30 1.27 11.28
N ALA A 22 8.31 1.01 10.43
CA ALA A 22 7.27 0.02 10.66
C ALA A 22 7.53 -1.27 9.86
N PRO A 23 7.09 -2.44 10.36
CA PRO A 23 7.20 -3.69 9.61
C PRO A 23 6.49 -3.59 8.25
N VAL A 24 7.18 -4.01 7.19
CA VAL A 24 6.64 -4.03 5.83
C VAL A 24 6.40 -5.47 5.40
N THR A 25 5.19 -5.73 4.94
CA THR A 25 4.74 -7.02 4.41
C THR A 25 5.01 -7.13 2.91
N ALA A 26 4.86 -6.03 2.17
CA ALA A 26 5.06 -5.96 0.73
C ALA A 26 5.05 -4.51 0.22
N GLU A 27 5.48 -4.30 -1.02
CA GLU A 27 5.23 -3.05 -1.73
C GLU A 27 3.93 -3.14 -2.56
N LEU A 28 3.25 -2.01 -2.70
CA LEU A 28 2.07 -1.85 -3.53
C LEU A 28 2.34 -0.84 -4.64
N GLY A 29 2.24 -1.30 -5.88
CA GLY A 29 2.31 -0.47 -7.08
C GLY A 29 0.95 -0.09 -7.65
N ASP A 30 0.92 1.03 -8.37
CA ASP A 30 -0.26 1.58 -9.04
C ASP A 30 -1.48 1.71 -8.11
N VAL A 31 -1.24 2.31 -6.94
CA VAL A 31 -2.19 2.30 -5.83
C VAL A 31 -3.30 3.33 -5.99
N LEU A 32 -4.52 2.89 -5.68
CA LEU A 32 -5.71 3.71 -5.44
C LEU A 32 -6.15 3.52 -3.97
N MET A 33 -6.53 4.60 -3.31
CA MET A 33 -7.09 4.57 -1.95
C MET A 33 -8.59 4.82 -2.00
N SER A 34 -9.39 3.92 -1.43
CA SER A 34 -10.85 4.04 -1.43
C SER A 34 -11.47 3.22 -0.30
N ASN A 35 -12.54 3.75 0.31
CA ASN A 35 -13.31 3.09 1.36
C ASN A 35 -12.43 2.44 2.43
N TRP A 36 -11.56 3.22 3.06
CA TRP A 36 -10.62 2.76 4.09
C TRP A 36 -9.54 1.78 3.63
N CYS A 37 -9.45 1.41 2.35
CA CYS A 37 -8.47 0.44 1.87
C CYS A 37 -7.58 1.00 0.76
N ALA A 38 -6.47 0.31 0.51
CA ALA A 38 -5.67 0.49 -0.70
C ALA A 38 -5.93 -0.67 -1.67
N VAL A 39 -5.93 -0.36 -2.96
CA VAL A 39 -5.98 -1.34 -4.04
C VAL A 39 -4.77 -1.11 -4.93
N GLY A 40 -3.98 -2.15 -5.17
CA GLY A 40 -2.74 -2.04 -5.94
C GLY A 40 -2.13 -3.41 -6.28
N GLY A 41 -1.14 -3.40 -7.16
CA GLY A 41 -0.34 -4.58 -7.49
C GLY A 41 0.67 -4.86 -6.37
N MET A 42 0.63 -6.06 -5.80
CA MET A 42 1.53 -6.46 -4.72
C MET A 42 2.86 -6.96 -5.26
N HIS A 43 3.96 -6.56 -4.63
CA HIS A 43 5.32 -6.97 -4.96
C HIS A 43 6.07 -7.38 -3.69
N HIS A 44 7.01 -8.32 -3.84
CA HIS A 44 7.89 -8.83 -2.78
C HIS A 44 7.15 -9.21 -1.50
N ASP A 45 6.14 -10.07 -1.66
CA ASP A 45 5.40 -10.65 -0.54
C ASP A 45 6.35 -11.36 0.44
N ALA A 46 6.50 -10.76 1.62
CA ALA A 46 7.35 -11.21 2.73
C ALA A 46 6.58 -11.97 3.81
N ARG A 47 5.30 -12.33 3.56
CA ARG A 47 4.51 -13.12 4.52
C ARG A 47 5.12 -14.52 4.72
N PRO A 48 4.87 -15.14 5.89
CA PRO A 48 5.36 -16.48 6.16
C PRO A 48 4.91 -17.46 5.07
N ALA A 49 5.80 -18.38 4.67
CA ALA A 49 5.58 -19.37 3.61
C ALA A 49 4.36 -20.30 3.85
N LYS A 50 3.79 -20.30 5.05
CA LYS A 50 2.52 -20.98 5.37
C LYS A 50 1.30 -20.34 4.70
N ARG A 51 1.43 -19.13 4.16
CA ARG A 51 0.40 -18.45 3.36
C ARG A 51 0.77 -18.59 1.89
N GLU A 52 -0.25 -18.70 1.05
CA GLU A 52 -0.06 -18.58 -0.40
C GLU A 52 0.59 -17.23 -0.70
N ARG A 53 1.74 -17.29 -1.36
CA ARG A 53 2.47 -16.10 -1.79
C ARG A 53 1.72 -15.50 -2.98
N PHE A 54 1.46 -14.20 -2.94
CA PHE A 54 0.90 -13.54 -4.11
C PHE A 54 1.99 -13.38 -5.18
N PRO A 55 1.74 -13.81 -6.45
CA PRO A 55 2.58 -13.43 -7.57
C PRO A 55 2.84 -11.92 -7.62
N ASP A 56 4.05 -11.53 -7.98
CA ASP A 56 4.38 -10.12 -8.16
C ASP A 56 3.48 -9.50 -9.24
N GLY A 57 2.92 -8.34 -8.95
CA GLY A 57 1.94 -7.64 -9.78
C GLY A 57 0.49 -8.09 -9.58
N GLN A 58 0.21 -9.09 -8.74
CA GLN A 58 -1.16 -9.47 -8.43
C GLN A 58 -1.89 -8.31 -7.75
N ARG A 59 -3.00 -7.89 -8.34
CA ARG A 59 -3.83 -6.81 -7.78
C ARG A 59 -4.58 -7.32 -6.55
N ILE A 60 -4.36 -6.65 -5.42
CA ILE A 60 -5.03 -6.95 -4.16
C ILE A 60 -5.78 -5.73 -3.65
N ARG A 61 -6.78 -5.99 -2.80
CA ARG A 61 -7.37 -5.00 -1.90
C ARG A 61 -6.84 -5.29 -0.50
N THR A 62 -6.31 -4.28 0.17
CA THR A 62 -5.90 -4.40 1.57
C THR A 62 -7.13 -4.48 2.50
N SER A 63 -6.94 -4.95 3.72
CA SER A 63 -7.88 -4.64 4.80
C SER A 63 -7.88 -3.13 5.10
N ASP A 64 -8.81 -2.70 5.96
CA ASP A 64 -8.93 -1.30 6.37
C ASP A 64 -7.59 -0.76 6.88
N ILE A 65 -7.20 0.41 6.39
CA ILE A 65 -6.01 1.14 6.75
C ILE A 65 -6.28 1.76 8.11
N HIS A 66 -5.47 1.37 9.10
CA HIS A 66 -5.55 1.94 10.43
C HIS A 66 -4.63 3.16 10.57
N SER A 67 -3.51 3.20 9.84
CA SER A 67 -2.59 4.33 9.84
C SER A 67 -1.87 4.51 8.51
N VAL A 68 -1.54 5.76 8.22
CA VAL A 68 -0.72 6.17 7.08
C VAL A 68 0.38 7.07 7.59
N SER A 69 1.62 6.75 7.27
CA SER A 69 2.79 7.55 7.60
C SER A 69 3.66 7.78 6.38
N ARG A 70 4.49 8.82 6.46
CA ARG A 70 5.52 9.10 5.46
C ARG A 70 6.86 8.69 6.02
N ASP A 71 7.54 7.77 5.34
CA ASP A 71 8.91 7.36 5.69
C ASP A 71 9.83 7.70 4.51
N GLY A 72 10.66 8.73 4.73
CA GLY A 72 11.39 9.41 3.67
C GLY A 72 10.47 9.85 2.53
N ARG A 73 10.66 9.25 1.35
CA ARG A 73 9.88 9.58 0.14
C ARG A 73 8.67 8.69 -0.09
N PHE A 74 8.52 7.62 0.70
CA PHE A 74 7.48 6.62 0.51
C PHE A 74 6.35 6.82 1.51
N TRP A 75 5.15 6.42 1.10
CA TRP A 75 4.03 6.27 2.03
C TRP A 75 4.04 4.84 2.55
N VAL A 76 3.91 4.70 3.86
CA VAL A 76 3.73 3.41 4.52
C VAL A 76 2.31 3.39 5.08
N ILE A 77 1.54 2.38 4.71
CA ILE A 77 0.21 2.13 5.26
C ILE A 77 0.28 0.91 6.15
N GLN A 78 -0.40 0.97 7.28
CA GLN A 78 -0.59 -0.19 8.15
C GLN A 78 -2.09 -0.47 8.25
N THR A 79 -2.44 -1.74 8.19
CA THR A 79 -3.84 -2.18 8.08
C THR A 79 -4.33 -2.84 9.35
N ALA A 80 -5.64 -3.02 9.48
CA ALA A 80 -6.29 -3.69 10.60
C ALA A 80 -5.87 -5.16 10.74
N SER A 81 -5.44 -5.80 9.65
CA SER A 81 -4.86 -7.14 9.68
C SER A 81 -3.37 -7.15 10.08
N GLN A 82 -2.86 -6.05 10.64
CA GLN A 82 -1.46 -5.88 11.06
C GLN A 82 -0.48 -6.10 9.90
N SER A 83 -0.90 -5.78 8.68
CA SER A 83 -0.06 -5.87 7.48
C SER A 83 0.41 -4.46 7.10
N GLY A 84 1.69 -4.36 6.75
CA GLY A 84 2.32 -3.10 6.37
C GLY A 84 2.60 -3.07 4.87
N TYR A 85 2.29 -1.96 4.21
CA TYR A 85 2.57 -1.81 2.80
C TYR A 85 3.26 -0.50 2.48
N VAL A 86 4.28 -0.56 1.63
CA VAL A 86 4.95 0.61 1.08
C VAL A 86 4.33 0.93 -0.26
N VAL A 87 3.86 2.16 -0.47
CA VAL A 87 3.18 2.57 -1.71
C VAL A 87 4.19 3.13 -2.72
N VAL A 88 4.24 2.52 -3.91
CA VAL A 88 5.28 2.77 -4.91
C VAL A 88 4.82 2.54 -6.38
N PRO A 89 4.56 3.58 -7.21
CA PRO A 89 3.89 4.86 -6.96
C PRO A 89 2.36 4.72 -6.89
N LEU A 90 1.67 5.85 -6.72
CA LEU A 90 0.23 5.97 -6.92
C LEU A 90 -0.15 5.75 -8.39
N HIS A 91 -1.36 5.23 -8.63
CA HIS A 91 -1.92 5.03 -9.98
C HIS A 91 -1.86 6.33 -10.79
N ALA A 92 -1.38 6.26 -12.04
CA ALA A 92 -1.19 7.43 -12.90
C ALA A 92 -2.50 8.22 -13.10
N ASP A 93 -3.61 7.50 -13.31
CA ASP A 93 -4.93 8.08 -13.47
C ASP A 93 -5.69 8.04 -12.14
N GLY A 94 -5.55 9.08 -11.33
CA GLY A 94 -6.38 9.29 -10.14
C GLY A 94 -5.81 8.78 -8.81
N GLY A 95 -4.65 8.12 -8.80
CA GLY A 95 -3.98 7.69 -7.56
C GLY A 95 -3.72 8.85 -6.59
N GLN A 96 -3.18 9.96 -7.09
CA GLN A 96 -2.95 11.17 -6.29
C GLN A 96 -4.26 11.75 -5.74
N ARG A 97 -5.30 11.86 -6.55
CA ARG A 97 -6.60 12.36 -6.11
C ARG A 97 -7.19 11.48 -5.02
N SER A 98 -7.18 10.16 -5.23
CA SER A 98 -7.68 9.18 -4.27
C SER A 98 -6.95 9.24 -2.93
N ALA A 99 -5.62 9.40 -2.95
CA ALA A 99 -4.82 9.55 -1.74
C ALA A 99 -5.11 10.87 -1.00
N VAL A 100 -5.28 11.97 -1.73
CA VAL A 100 -5.64 13.27 -1.14
C VAL A 100 -7.02 13.21 -0.50
N ASP A 101 -8.01 12.64 -1.19
CA ASP A 101 -9.37 12.52 -0.68
C ASP A 101 -9.42 11.61 0.56
N PHE A 102 -8.66 10.51 0.53
CA PHE A 102 -8.47 9.63 1.67
C PHE A 102 -7.84 10.33 2.89
N LEU A 103 -6.74 11.06 2.69
CA LEU A 103 -6.07 11.81 3.76
C LEU A 103 -6.97 12.90 4.33
N LYS A 104 -7.77 13.59 3.49
CA LYS A 104 -8.76 14.55 3.97
C LYS A 104 -9.82 13.89 4.85
N MET A 105 -10.30 12.70 4.49
CA MET A 105 -11.25 11.95 5.32
C MET A 105 -10.66 11.63 6.70
N LEU A 106 -9.40 11.16 6.74
CA LEU A 106 -8.68 10.92 8.00
C LEU A 106 -8.53 12.19 8.84
N CYS A 107 -8.08 13.29 8.22
CA CYS A 107 -7.92 14.57 8.92
C CYS A 107 -9.24 15.12 9.46
N ASN A 108 -10.37 14.83 8.80
CA ASN A 108 -11.70 15.22 9.25
C ASN A 108 -12.26 14.32 10.36
N GLY A 109 -11.48 13.36 10.87
CA GLY A 109 -11.90 12.45 11.93
C GLY A 109 -12.97 11.45 11.49
N VAL A 110 -13.14 11.26 10.18
CA VAL A 110 -13.90 10.13 9.68
C VAL A 110 -12.98 8.92 9.81
N TYR A 111 -13.46 7.83 10.40
CA TYR A 111 -12.71 6.59 10.55
C TYR A 111 -13.58 5.43 10.08
N SER A 112 -12.96 4.32 9.67
CA SER A 112 -13.72 3.08 9.52
C SER A 112 -14.30 2.70 10.89
N THR A 113 -15.61 2.46 10.94
CA THR A 113 -16.20 1.83 12.11
C THR A 113 -15.67 0.39 12.15
N PRO A 114 -14.97 -0.04 13.22
CA PRO A 114 -14.49 -1.41 13.29
C PRO A 114 -15.68 -2.37 13.17
N GLY A 115 -15.59 -3.35 12.26
CA GLY A 115 -16.66 -4.33 12.06
C GLY A 115 -16.96 -5.20 13.30
N ARG A 116 -16.06 -5.20 14.30
CA ARG A 116 -16.28 -5.72 15.66
C ARG A 116 -15.43 -4.96 16.67
N LEU A 117 -16.05 -4.60 17.80
CA LEU A 117 -15.34 -4.39 19.06
C LEU A 117 -14.94 -5.78 19.56
N HIS A 118 -13.63 -6.00 19.74
CA HIS A 118 -13.11 -7.20 20.41
C HIS A 118 -12.99 -6.94 21.91
#